data_AF-A0A2I4EE61-F1
#
_entry.id   AF-A0A2I4EE61-F1
#
_cell.length_a   1.000
_cell.length_b   1.000
_cell.length_c   1.000
_cell.angle_alpha   90.00
_cell.angle_beta   90.00
_cell.angle_gamma   90.00
#
_symmetry.space_group_name_H-M   'P 1'
#
loop_
_entity.id
_entity.type
_entity.pdbx_description
1 polymer ?
#
loop_
_entity_poly.entity_id
_entity_poly.type
_entity_poly.pdbx_seq_one_letter_code
_entity_poly.pdbx_strand_id
1 'polypeptide(L)'
;MFGAVLVGSAIGPSLFFLWDFGARIIAWVELREDMLEGRCLLSRAFSSAEAQWSCMSYRFDVTNEKRRREIDGEDERECRQRKLCDPLDYRETRAGTPSELQQSNHRSEGRGVEGGGSDYRNGGGGDSSDSGSLNEAGGGDSSDSDSLNGGEEERGDSSDSDSLIDPIGRDISIKCLILCSRSDYGSIASLNRSFRSLIRSGDLYKERRQNNVIEHWIYFSCHLLEWEAFDPIRRRWMRLPRMTSNECFMCSDKESLAVGTELLVFGKEVTSHVIYRYSILTNSWSSGMRMNAPRCLFGSASLGEIAILAGGCDSRGNILSSAELYNSETQTWLTLPSMNKPRKMCSGVFMDGKFYVIGGIGGSDSKVLTCGEEYNLETKTWREIPNMSPGRIGAVRENEMPATAEAPPLVAVVNDELYAADYSDMEVRKYDKERKEWYTVGRLPERAVSMNGWGLAFRACGDRLVVIGGPRTLGEGYIELNSWVPSEGPPQWDLLARKQLGNFVYNCAVMGC
;
A
#
# COMPACT_ATOMS: atom_id res chain seq x y z
N MET A 1 19.37 11.15 24.85
CA MET A 1 19.67 9.89 24.13
C MET A 1 19.76 10.25 22.67
N PHE A 2 20.95 10.18 22.07
CA PHE A 2 21.16 10.62 20.68
C PHE A 2 20.80 9.51 19.70
N GLY A 3 20.20 9.86 18.56
CA GLY A 3 20.02 8.97 17.43
C GLY A 3 21.15 9.15 16.42
N ALA A 4 21.69 8.03 15.92
CA ALA A 4 22.65 8.02 14.82
C ALA A 4 22.13 7.05 13.74
N VAL A 5 22.23 7.45 12.48
CA VAL A 5 21.94 6.60 11.31
C VAL A 5 23.25 6.39 10.55
N LEU A 6 23.60 5.12 10.33
CA LEU A 6 24.71 4.71 9.49
C LEU A 6 24.22 4.66 8.03
N VAL A 7 24.84 5.44 7.14
CA VAL A 7 24.66 5.31 5.69
C VAL A 7 25.96 4.76 5.12
N GLY A 8 26.06 3.43 5.09
CA GLY A 8 27.21 2.73 4.53
C GLY A 8 27.08 2.55 3.02
N SER A 9 28.09 2.98 2.26
CA SER A 9 28.33 2.50 0.90
C SER A 9 29.29 1.30 0.97
N ALA A 10 29.06 0.28 0.13
CA ALA A 10 30.05 -0.79 -0.05
C ALA A 10 31.30 -0.33 -0.81
N ILE A 11 31.24 0.84 -1.48
CA ILE A 11 32.33 1.45 -2.25
C ILE A 11 32.20 2.98 -2.09
N GLY A 12 32.91 3.57 -1.12
CA GLY A 12 32.96 5.03 -0.91
C GLY A 12 32.84 5.47 0.56
N PRO A 13 33.12 6.75 0.86
CA PRO A 13 33.15 7.27 2.23
C PRO A 13 31.77 7.18 2.89
N SER A 14 31.72 6.59 4.09
CA SER A 14 30.49 6.47 4.87
C SER A 14 30.15 7.78 5.58
N LEU A 15 28.94 8.31 5.38
CA LEU A 15 28.45 9.49 6.10
C LEU A 15 27.66 9.09 7.35
N PHE A 16 27.91 9.81 8.44
CA PHE A 16 27.14 9.73 9.68
C PHE A 16 26.35 11.00 9.90
N PHE A 17 25.09 10.89 10.30
CA PHE A 17 24.25 12.01 10.70
C PHE A 17 23.83 11.90 12.18
N LEU A 18 24.07 12.95 12.96
CA LEU A 18 23.73 13.06 14.38
C LEU A 18 22.69 14.18 14.60
N TRP A 19 21.69 13.87 15.41
CA TRP A 19 20.46 14.68 15.56
C TRP A 19 20.12 14.92 17.03
N ASP A 20 19.57 16.10 17.34
CA ASP A 20 19.02 16.41 18.67
C ASP A 20 17.49 16.31 18.70
N PHE A 21 16.90 16.40 19.90
CA PHE A 21 15.46 16.47 20.17
C PHE A 21 14.72 17.59 19.40
N GLY A 22 15.44 18.60 18.88
CA GLY A 22 14.91 19.65 18.01
C GLY A 22 15.00 19.36 16.50
N ALA A 23 15.33 18.13 16.09
CA ALA A 23 15.50 17.69 14.69
C ALA A 23 16.49 18.53 13.84
N ARG A 24 17.44 19.23 14.50
CA ARG A 24 18.58 19.86 13.83
C ARG A 24 19.72 18.85 13.66
N ILE A 25 20.34 18.83 12.48
CA ILE A 25 21.59 18.10 12.23
C ILE A 25 22.70 18.80 13.03
N ILE A 26 23.32 18.09 13.99
CA ILE A 26 24.37 18.65 14.87
C ILE A 26 25.78 18.36 14.33
N ALA A 27 25.94 17.38 13.44
CA ALA A 27 27.21 17.07 12.78
C ALA A 27 26.98 16.15 11.58
N TRP A 28 27.90 16.22 10.61
CA TRP A 28 28.22 15.13 9.70
C TRP A 28 29.67 14.69 9.89
N VAL A 29 29.99 13.45 9.54
CA VAL A 29 31.37 12.92 9.55
C VAL A 29 31.71 12.43 8.15
N GLU A 30 32.82 12.91 7.61
CA GLU A 30 33.45 12.42 6.38
C GLU A 30 34.65 11.55 6.78
N LEU A 31 34.58 10.24 6.55
CA LEU A 31 35.73 9.35 6.70
C LEU A 31 36.57 9.41 5.41
N ARG A 32 37.75 10.04 5.49
CA ARG A 32 38.79 9.90 4.46
C ARG A 32 39.73 8.76 4.82
N GLU A 33 39.86 7.79 3.92
CA GLU A 33 40.94 6.81 3.96
C GLU A 33 42.23 7.45 3.44
N ASP A 34 43.01 8.07 4.34
CA ASP A 34 44.43 8.31 4.11
C ASP A 34 45.24 7.37 5.01
N MET A 35 46.25 6.72 4.42
CA MET A 35 46.82 5.47 4.92
C MET A 35 47.81 5.60 6.10
N LEU A 36 47.96 4.45 6.79
CA LEU A 36 48.99 4.07 7.78
C LEU A 36 48.76 4.55 9.23
N GLU A 37 48.81 3.59 10.16
CA GLU A 37 48.63 3.74 11.62
C GLU A 37 47.28 4.30 12.13
N GLY A 38 46.17 3.58 11.90
CA GLY A 38 45.10 3.37 12.89
C GLY A 38 44.64 4.55 13.78
N ARG A 39 44.55 5.77 13.24
CA ARG A 39 44.20 7.00 13.98
C ARG A 39 43.18 7.82 13.19
N CYS A 40 41.91 7.69 13.52
CA CYS A 40 40.91 8.69 13.12
C CYS A 40 41.13 10.00 13.88
N LEU A 41 41.35 11.09 13.14
CA LEU A 41 41.32 12.46 13.67
C LEU A 41 39.95 13.07 13.41
N LEU A 42 39.21 13.42 14.47
CA LEU A 42 38.00 14.24 14.34
C LEU A 42 38.40 15.70 14.04
N SER A 43 38.08 16.20 12.86
CA SER A 43 38.04 17.65 12.58
C SER A 43 36.60 18.16 12.66
N ARG A 44 36.29 18.91 13.72
CA ARG A 44 35.04 19.68 13.85
C ARG A 44 35.18 21.01 13.09
N ALA A 45 34.16 21.40 12.34
CA ALA A 45 34.00 22.78 11.87
C ALA A 45 32.60 23.27 12.25
N PHE A 46 32.52 24.31 13.10
CA PHE A 46 31.26 24.98 13.43
C PHE A 46 31.47 26.48 13.58
N SER A 47 30.57 27.24 12.97
CA SER A 47 30.51 28.70 13.07
C SER A 47 29.46 29.11 14.11
N SER A 48 29.92 29.44 15.31
CA SER A 48 29.27 30.39 16.20
C SER A 48 30.29 30.87 17.23
N ALA A 49 30.40 32.18 17.42
CA ALA A 49 31.21 32.73 18.51
C ALA A 49 30.63 32.31 19.88
N GLU A 50 31.50 32.25 20.90
CA GLU A 50 31.14 32.12 22.32
C GLU A 50 30.54 30.78 22.80
N ALA A 51 31.32 29.69 22.73
CA ALA A 51 31.17 28.55 23.66
C ALA A 51 32.50 27.78 23.88
N GLN A 52 33.16 27.97 25.03
CA GLN A 52 34.29 27.13 25.45
C GLN A 52 33.82 25.81 26.06
N TRP A 53 33.96 24.68 25.35
CA TRP A 53 33.79 23.34 25.95
C TRP A 53 34.78 22.30 25.39
N SER A 54 35.13 21.34 26.25
CA SER A 54 36.28 20.43 26.09
C SER A 54 36.16 19.40 24.95
N CYS A 55 37.28 19.12 24.30
CA CYS A 55 37.43 17.99 23.39
C CYS A 55 37.34 16.65 24.14
N MET A 56 36.51 15.72 23.66
CA MET A 56 36.54 14.31 24.05
C MET A 56 36.88 13.46 22.84
N SER A 57 37.97 12.70 22.92
CA SER A 57 38.36 11.70 21.92
C SER A 57 37.85 10.32 22.32
N TYR A 58 37.27 9.60 21.36
CA TYR A 58 36.87 8.20 21.52
C TYR A 58 37.69 7.31 20.58
N ARG A 59 38.04 6.11 21.05
CA ARG A 59 38.86 5.14 20.31
C ARG A 59 37.98 3.94 19.95
N PHE A 60 37.95 3.58 18.67
CA PHE A 60 37.30 2.37 18.18
C PHE A 60 38.36 1.48 17.54
N ASP A 61 38.53 0.26 18.05
CA ASP A 61 39.31 -0.79 17.40
C ASP A 61 38.37 -1.68 16.59
N VAL A 62 38.63 -1.81 15.30
CA VAL A 62 37.88 -2.68 14.38
C VAL A 62 38.86 -3.67 13.75
N THR A 63 38.90 -4.90 14.26
CA THR A 63 39.65 -5.99 13.59
C THR A 63 38.88 -7.32 13.56
N ASN A 64 38.75 -7.81 12.32
CA ASN A 64 38.57 -9.19 11.84
C ASN A 64 37.24 -9.96 11.92
N GLU A 65 36.91 -10.51 10.75
CA GLU A 65 35.96 -11.58 10.52
C GLU A 65 36.43 -12.97 11.01
N LYS A 66 35.45 -13.86 11.23
CA LYS A 66 35.50 -15.33 11.04
C LYS A 66 36.73 -16.11 11.55
N ARG A 67 36.55 -16.81 12.69
CA ARG A 67 37.00 -18.23 12.82
C ARG A 67 36.36 -19.01 13.99
N ARG A 68 35.67 -20.10 13.61
CA ARG A 68 35.66 -21.44 14.24
C ARG A 68 35.16 -21.69 15.69
N ARG A 69 34.22 -22.67 15.73
CA ARG A 69 34.21 -23.95 16.50
C ARG A 69 33.52 -24.05 17.87
N GLU A 70 33.04 -25.27 18.05
CA GLU A 70 32.64 -25.96 19.30
C GLU A 70 33.68 -25.81 20.42
N ILE A 71 33.21 -25.74 21.67
CA ILE A 71 33.84 -26.39 22.85
C ILE A 71 32.71 -26.83 23.81
N ASP A 72 32.84 -28.05 24.34
CA ASP A 72 32.00 -28.66 25.38
C ASP A 72 32.37 -28.20 26.82
N GLY A 73 31.42 -28.37 27.76
CA GLY A 73 31.70 -28.92 29.09
C GLY A 73 32.18 -28.01 30.24
N GLU A 74 31.67 -28.34 31.44
CA GLU A 74 32.17 -28.02 32.82
C GLU A 74 32.18 -26.51 33.20
N ASP A 75 31.32 -25.95 34.09
CA ASP A 75 30.74 -26.29 35.42
C ASP A 75 31.48 -25.61 36.61
N GLU A 76 30.75 -25.39 37.71
CA GLU A 76 31.09 -24.70 38.98
C GLU A 76 31.06 -23.14 38.94
N ARG A 77 30.08 -22.46 39.58
CA ARG A 77 29.98 -22.09 41.03
C ARG A 77 31.15 -21.18 41.47
N GLU A 78 30.99 -20.06 42.18
CA GLU A 78 29.98 -19.58 43.14
C GLU A 78 30.09 -18.01 43.18
N CYS A 79 29.07 -17.18 43.36
CA CYS A 79 28.53 -16.82 44.69
C CYS A 79 27.28 -15.92 44.59
N ARG A 80 26.39 -16.05 45.59
CA ARG A 80 25.06 -15.40 45.68
C ARG A 80 25.07 -14.13 46.56
N GLN A 81 23.90 -13.45 46.58
CA GLN A 81 23.45 -12.39 47.54
C GLN A 81 24.00 -10.99 47.22
N ARG A 82 23.23 -9.88 47.23
CA ARG A 82 21.80 -9.52 47.54
C ARG A 82 21.43 -8.34 46.60
N LYS A 83 20.20 -7.80 46.47
CA LYS A 83 18.94 -7.84 47.28
C LYS A 83 17.72 -7.65 46.34
N LEU A 84 16.50 -7.55 46.89
CA LEU A 84 15.26 -7.17 46.19
C LEU A 84 15.12 -5.64 46.01
N CYS A 85 14.37 -5.23 44.98
CA CYS A 85 13.27 -4.24 45.08
C CYS A 85 12.32 -4.38 43.88
N ASP A 86 11.05 -4.74 44.15
CA ASP A 86 9.96 -4.81 43.16
C ASP A 86 9.33 -3.42 42.89
N PRO A 87 8.57 -3.24 41.79
CA PRO A 87 8.13 -1.92 41.32
C PRO A 87 6.96 -1.33 42.12
N LEU A 88 6.89 0.01 42.13
CA LEU A 88 5.84 0.77 42.81
C LEU A 88 4.52 0.80 42.02
N ASP A 89 3.47 0.39 42.71
CA ASP A 89 2.06 0.51 42.36
C ASP A 89 1.61 2.00 42.38
N TYR A 90 0.72 2.42 41.49
CA TYR A 90 0.05 3.73 41.57
C TYR A 90 -1.47 3.53 41.55
N ARG A 91 -2.11 3.75 42.70
CA ARG A 91 -3.57 3.70 42.88
C ARG A 91 -4.16 5.11 42.80
N GLU A 92 -5.30 5.24 42.14
CA GLU A 92 -6.28 6.30 42.44
C GLU A 92 -7.63 5.70 42.84
N THR A 93 -8.32 6.41 43.74
CA THR A 93 -9.42 5.89 44.57
C THR A 93 -10.82 6.22 44.04
N ARG A 94 -11.78 5.32 44.33
CA ARG A 94 -13.22 5.51 44.08
C ARG A 94 -13.89 6.45 45.08
N ALA A 95 -14.89 7.18 44.59
CA ALA A 95 -16.19 7.44 45.23
C ALA A 95 -17.23 7.60 44.10
N GLY A 96 -18.50 7.24 44.19
CA GLY A 96 -19.28 6.51 45.20
C GLY A 96 -20.75 6.54 44.75
N THR A 97 -21.48 5.41 44.77
CA THR A 97 -22.90 5.32 44.35
C THR A 97 -23.85 5.15 45.53
N PRO A 98 -25.11 5.57 45.36
CA PRO A 98 -26.30 4.78 45.75
C PRO A 98 -27.24 4.58 44.53
N SER A 99 -27.70 3.37 44.17
CA SER A 99 -28.92 2.67 44.67
C SER A 99 -30.24 3.37 44.26
N GLU A 100 -31.34 2.73 43.85
CA GLU A 100 -31.75 1.30 43.86
C GLU A 100 -33.03 1.08 43.00
N LEU A 101 -33.64 -0.13 43.07
CA LEU A 101 -34.96 -0.56 42.50
C LEU A 101 -34.98 -0.84 40.98
N GLN A 102 -35.23 -2.04 40.44
CA GLN A 102 -36.23 -3.13 40.64
C GLN A 102 -37.50 -3.04 39.75
N GLN A 103 -37.94 -4.22 39.27
CA GLN A 103 -39.23 -4.57 38.63
C GLN A 103 -39.50 -3.99 37.22
N SER A 104 -40.34 -4.58 36.37
CA SER A 104 -40.71 -6.00 36.09
C SER A 104 -41.58 -6.05 34.81
N ASN A 105 -41.75 -7.23 34.22
CA ASN A 105 -42.71 -7.60 33.15
C ASN A 105 -43.92 -6.66 32.90
N HIS A 106 -44.30 -6.43 31.63
CA HIS A 106 -45.56 -6.98 31.08
C HIS A 106 -45.72 -6.83 29.56
N ARG A 107 -46.43 -7.79 28.95
CA ARG A 107 -47.10 -7.68 27.63
C ARG A 107 -48.44 -6.95 27.80
N SER A 108 -48.90 -6.20 26.79
CA SER A 108 -50.27 -6.32 26.24
C SER A 108 -50.50 -5.42 25.00
N GLU A 109 -51.50 -5.79 24.21
CA GLU A 109 -52.00 -5.11 23.00
C GLU A 109 -52.90 -3.89 23.32
N GLY A 110 -53.29 -3.09 22.32
CA GLY A 110 -54.38 -2.12 22.45
C GLY A 110 -54.52 -1.14 21.28
N ARG A 111 -55.74 -0.98 20.73
CA ARG A 111 -56.07 -0.06 19.63
C ARG A 111 -56.80 1.21 20.11
N GLY A 112 -56.78 2.26 19.30
CA GLY A 112 -57.68 3.43 19.35
C GLY A 112 -57.01 4.70 18.81
N VAL A 113 -57.52 5.58 17.93
CA VAL A 113 -58.58 5.66 16.89
C VAL A 113 -58.90 7.18 16.78
N GLU A 114 -58.96 7.71 15.54
CA GLU A 114 -59.50 9.04 15.14
C GLU A 114 -58.84 10.35 15.67
N GLY A 115 -58.82 11.47 14.91
CA GLY A 115 -59.26 11.69 13.52
C GLY A 115 -59.15 13.16 13.03
N GLY A 116 -59.36 13.40 11.72
CA GLY A 116 -59.47 14.72 11.06
C GLY A 116 -58.20 15.23 10.35
N GLY A 117 -58.21 15.72 9.10
CA GLY A 117 -59.32 15.82 8.13
C GLY A 117 -58.89 16.26 6.70
N SER A 118 -59.81 16.03 5.75
CA SER A 118 -60.00 16.50 4.35
C SER A 118 -59.54 17.93 3.97
N ASP A 119 -59.37 18.40 2.72
CA ASP A 119 -59.31 17.82 1.34
C ASP A 119 -58.92 18.95 0.32
N TYR A 120 -58.89 18.63 -0.98
CA TYR A 120 -59.11 19.50 -2.17
C TYR A 120 -57.93 20.07 -3.01
N ARG A 121 -57.52 19.23 -3.98
CA ARG A 121 -57.49 19.48 -5.45
C ARG A 121 -57.16 20.88 -6.06
N ASN A 122 -55.98 20.92 -6.70
CA ASN A 122 -55.74 20.92 -8.17
C ASN A 122 -55.92 22.18 -9.07
N GLY A 123 -54.93 22.38 -9.96
CA GLY A 123 -54.90 23.33 -11.11
C GLY A 123 -53.64 24.23 -11.12
N GLY A 124 -52.93 24.50 -12.22
CA GLY A 124 -53.00 23.98 -13.60
C GLY A 124 -52.38 24.95 -14.64
N GLY A 125 -51.37 24.50 -15.42
CA GLY A 125 -50.71 25.25 -16.51
C GLY A 125 -49.52 26.13 -16.08
N GLY A 126 -48.47 26.37 -16.89
CA GLY A 126 -48.10 25.80 -18.20
C GLY A 126 -47.21 26.76 -19.01
N ASP A 127 -46.06 26.28 -19.53
CA ASP A 127 -45.22 26.81 -20.65
C ASP A 127 -44.70 28.28 -20.57
N SER A 128 -43.60 28.70 -21.22
CA SER A 128 -42.44 28.04 -21.87
C SER A 128 -41.28 29.07 -22.03
N SER A 129 -40.07 28.62 -22.39
CA SER A 129 -38.92 29.45 -22.81
C SER A 129 -39.17 30.15 -24.17
N ASP A 130 -38.48 31.23 -24.56
CA ASP A 130 -37.09 31.22 -25.07
C ASP A 130 -36.65 32.62 -25.61
N SER A 131 -35.44 32.71 -26.18
CA SER A 131 -34.84 33.76 -27.05
C SER A 131 -33.92 34.81 -26.42
N GLY A 132 -32.92 35.25 -27.19
CA GLY A 132 -31.98 36.31 -26.82
C GLY A 132 -31.02 36.74 -27.95
N SER A 133 -30.01 37.54 -27.56
CA SER A 133 -28.79 37.93 -28.30
C SER A 133 -28.82 39.06 -29.34
N LEU A 134 -27.64 39.73 -29.42
CA LEU A 134 -27.15 40.71 -30.42
C LEU A 134 -27.74 42.14 -30.30
N ASN A 135 -27.01 43.25 -30.54
CA ASN A 135 -25.58 43.54 -30.70
C ASN A 135 -25.39 45.09 -30.64
N GLU A 136 -24.18 45.60 -30.34
CA GLU A 136 -23.44 46.66 -31.10
C GLU A 136 -22.25 47.24 -30.30
N ALA A 137 -21.39 48.04 -30.97
CA ALA A 137 -20.02 48.36 -30.55
C ALA A 137 -19.61 49.83 -30.79
N GLY A 138 -18.51 50.29 -30.17
CA GLY A 138 -17.65 51.35 -30.75
C GLY A 138 -17.06 52.43 -29.81
N GLY A 139 -15.74 52.36 -29.58
CA GLY A 139 -14.77 53.49 -29.69
C GLY A 139 -14.69 54.61 -28.63
N GLY A 140 -13.46 55.07 -28.34
CA GLY A 140 -13.18 56.41 -27.78
C GLY A 140 -11.97 56.51 -26.82
N ASP A 141 -10.95 57.30 -27.20
CA ASP A 141 -9.75 57.63 -26.38
C ASP A 141 -10.02 58.63 -25.24
N SER A 142 -9.17 58.62 -24.19
CA SER A 142 -8.47 59.83 -23.69
C SER A 142 -7.39 59.51 -22.63
N SER A 143 -6.32 60.30 -22.64
CA SER A 143 -5.25 60.32 -21.64
C SER A 143 -5.62 61.13 -20.39
N ASP A 144 -4.90 60.92 -19.28
CA ASP A 144 -4.03 61.97 -18.69
C ASP A 144 -3.16 61.45 -17.53
N SER A 145 -2.19 62.28 -17.12
CA SER A 145 -1.05 62.04 -16.21
C SER A 145 -1.46 61.94 -14.72
N ASP A 146 -0.65 61.44 -13.76
CA ASP A 146 0.61 62.07 -13.36
C ASP A 146 1.51 61.31 -12.34
N SER A 147 2.81 61.66 -12.40
CA SER A 147 3.79 61.79 -11.31
C SER A 147 4.20 60.62 -10.37
N LEU A 148 5.34 60.02 -10.73
CA LEU A 148 6.58 59.89 -9.91
C LEU A 148 6.49 59.80 -8.36
N ASN A 149 7.03 58.70 -7.78
CA ASN A 149 8.15 58.84 -6.82
C ASN A 149 8.89 57.52 -6.50
N GLY A 150 10.16 57.65 -6.10
CA GLY A 150 10.84 56.70 -5.19
C GLY A 150 11.31 55.36 -5.78
N GLY A 151 12.59 55.28 -6.16
CA GLY A 151 13.27 53.99 -6.29
C GLY A 151 13.80 53.53 -4.94
N GLU A 152 13.47 52.30 -4.55
CA GLU A 152 14.27 51.52 -3.61
C GLU A 152 14.75 50.27 -4.33
N GLU A 153 16.07 50.08 -4.36
CA GLU A 153 16.69 48.84 -4.86
C GLU A 153 16.40 47.73 -3.85
N GLU A 154 15.25 47.06 -3.98
CA GLU A 154 15.08 45.73 -3.41
C GLU A 154 16.12 44.81 -4.06
N ARG A 155 17.25 44.66 -3.37
CA ARG A 155 18.25 43.63 -3.64
C ARG A 155 17.51 42.33 -3.80
N GLY A 156 17.55 41.77 -5.00
CA GLY A 156 16.99 40.46 -5.27
C GLY A 156 17.66 39.43 -4.36
N ASP A 157 16.97 39.06 -3.28
CA ASP A 157 17.30 37.89 -2.49
C ASP A 157 16.85 36.66 -3.28
N SER A 158 17.56 36.40 -4.38
CA SER A 158 17.57 35.10 -5.05
C SER A 158 18.36 34.12 -4.18
N SER A 159 17.90 33.95 -2.94
CA SER A 159 18.42 32.96 -2.01
C SER A 159 18.35 31.60 -2.69
N ASP A 160 19.48 30.90 -2.74
CA ASP A 160 19.69 29.66 -3.50
C ASP A 160 18.64 28.58 -3.16
N SER A 161 17.51 28.62 -3.89
CA SER A 161 16.41 27.66 -3.73
C SER A 161 16.73 26.26 -4.28
N ASP A 162 17.90 26.13 -4.90
CA ASP A 162 18.33 24.94 -5.65
C ASP A 162 19.11 23.92 -4.82
N SER A 163 19.51 24.20 -3.58
CA SER A 163 20.11 23.21 -2.68
C SER A 163 19.15 22.72 -1.59
N LEU A 164 19.01 21.40 -1.47
CA LEU A 164 18.33 20.75 -0.32
C LEU A 164 19.24 20.70 0.91
N ILE A 165 20.54 20.52 0.67
CA ILE A 165 21.63 20.51 1.65
C ILE A 165 22.82 21.21 0.98
N ASP A 166 23.07 22.47 1.31
CA ASP A 166 23.97 23.37 0.58
C ASP A 166 25.39 22.80 0.34
N PRO A 167 26.06 22.15 1.33
CA PRO A 167 27.40 21.59 1.12
C PRO A 167 27.53 20.48 0.07
N ILE A 168 26.44 19.81 -0.31
CA ILE A 168 26.46 18.67 -1.26
C ILE A 168 25.59 18.89 -2.51
N GLY A 169 24.80 19.98 -2.56
CA GLY A 169 23.88 20.26 -3.65
C GLY A 169 22.67 19.31 -3.70
N ARG A 170 21.69 19.66 -4.55
CA ARG A 170 20.40 18.95 -4.63
C ARG A 170 20.49 17.54 -5.19
N ASP A 171 21.26 17.31 -6.25
CA ASP A 171 21.31 15.99 -6.91
C ASP A 171 21.89 14.91 -5.98
N ILE A 172 22.96 15.25 -5.24
CA ILE A 172 23.56 14.34 -4.26
C ILE A 172 22.61 14.17 -3.06
N SER A 173 21.93 15.23 -2.62
CA SER A 173 20.89 15.14 -1.59
C SER A 173 19.78 14.16 -2.00
N ILE A 174 19.25 14.27 -3.21
CA ILE A 174 18.20 13.38 -3.74
C ILE A 174 18.73 11.94 -3.84
N LYS A 175 19.94 11.74 -4.37
CA LYS A 175 20.59 10.41 -4.45
C LYS A 175 20.78 9.74 -3.08
N CYS A 176 21.03 10.52 -2.02
CA CYS A 176 21.06 9.98 -0.66
C CYS A 176 19.63 9.67 -0.15
N LEU A 177 18.67 10.56 -0.41
CA LEU A 177 17.28 10.43 0.06
C LEU A 177 16.54 9.25 -0.59
N ILE A 178 16.80 8.92 -1.86
CA ILE A 178 16.17 7.76 -2.51
C ILE A 178 16.54 6.43 -1.84
N LEU A 179 17.69 6.35 -1.14
CA LEU A 179 18.15 5.17 -0.41
C LEU A 179 17.57 5.10 1.02
N CYS A 180 17.00 6.19 1.53
CA CYS A 180 16.26 6.14 2.79
C CYS A 180 14.99 5.28 2.63
N SER A 181 14.59 4.59 3.70
CA SER A 181 13.31 3.89 3.70
C SER A 181 12.16 4.89 3.76
N ARG A 182 11.06 4.52 3.10
CA ARG A 182 9.77 5.20 3.15
C ARG A 182 9.26 5.39 4.59
N SER A 183 9.65 4.54 5.55
CA SER A 183 9.28 4.74 6.96
C SER A 183 9.82 6.04 7.56
N ASP A 184 10.93 6.55 7.02
CA ASP A 184 11.66 7.70 7.56
C ASP A 184 11.25 9.01 6.87
N TYR A 185 10.49 8.92 5.76
CA TYR A 185 10.05 10.07 4.97
C TYR A 185 9.16 11.04 5.76
N GLY A 186 8.39 10.54 6.74
CA GLY A 186 7.62 11.40 7.64
C GLY A 186 8.52 12.32 8.48
N SER A 187 9.64 11.80 8.97
CA SER A 187 10.66 12.57 9.70
C SER A 187 11.41 13.53 8.77
N ILE A 188 11.81 13.07 7.58
CA ILE A 188 12.49 13.92 6.58
C ILE A 188 11.56 15.08 6.14
N ALA A 189 10.27 14.83 5.90
CA ALA A 189 9.27 15.86 5.59
C ALA A 189 8.92 16.79 6.77
N SER A 190 9.53 16.60 7.95
CA SER A 190 9.39 17.50 9.10
C SER A 190 10.52 18.54 9.19
N LEU A 191 11.64 18.31 8.50
CA LEU A 191 12.84 19.18 8.51
C LEU A 191 12.57 20.63 8.12
N ASN A 192 12.10 20.84 6.89
CA ASN A 192 11.81 22.17 6.35
C ASN A 192 10.79 22.06 5.19
N ARG A 193 10.42 23.21 4.60
CA ARG A 193 9.49 23.28 3.48
C ARG A 193 10.01 22.59 2.20
N SER A 194 11.31 22.64 1.93
CA SER A 194 11.93 22.05 0.73
C SER A 194 11.89 20.51 0.75
N PHE A 195 12.31 19.87 1.85
CA PHE A 195 12.18 18.41 2.02
C PHE A 195 10.71 17.95 1.99
N ARG A 196 9.82 18.70 2.64
CA ARG A 196 8.38 18.42 2.60
C ARG A 196 7.81 18.53 1.19
N SER A 197 8.26 19.52 0.41
CA SER A 197 7.84 19.70 -0.98
C SER A 197 8.31 18.53 -1.86
N LEU A 198 9.59 18.17 -1.79
CA LEU A 198 10.19 17.05 -2.54
C LEU A 198 9.48 15.71 -2.30
N ILE A 199 9.11 15.42 -1.05
CA ILE A 199 8.40 14.17 -0.71
C ILE A 199 6.94 14.22 -1.19
N ARG A 200 6.32 15.42 -1.23
CA ARG A 200 4.92 15.61 -1.65
C ARG A 200 4.72 15.74 -3.15
N SER A 201 5.71 16.20 -3.92
CA SER A 201 5.63 16.29 -5.38
C SER A 201 5.65 14.92 -6.06
N GLY A 202 6.18 13.91 -5.37
CA GLY A 202 6.35 12.56 -5.90
C GLY A 202 7.66 12.36 -6.68
N ASP A 203 8.46 13.41 -6.88
CA ASP A 203 9.70 13.33 -7.66
C ASP A 203 10.68 12.33 -7.07
N LEU A 204 10.81 12.30 -5.74
CA LEU A 204 11.66 11.32 -5.04
C LEU A 204 11.27 9.85 -5.35
N TYR A 205 10.00 9.59 -5.64
CA TYR A 205 9.50 8.26 -6.04
C TYR A 205 9.66 7.99 -7.54
N LYS A 206 9.71 9.03 -8.38
CA LYS A 206 10.10 8.90 -9.80
C LYS A 206 11.58 8.55 -9.90
N GLU A 207 12.43 9.27 -9.17
CA GLU A 207 13.87 9.01 -9.07
C GLU A 207 14.18 7.60 -8.58
N ARG A 208 13.48 7.12 -7.53
CA ARG A 208 13.60 5.73 -7.05
C ARG A 208 13.33 4.71 -8.14
N ARG A 209 12.24 4.85 -8.89
CA ARG A 209 11.91 3.93 -9.99
C ARG A 209 12.93 3.99 -11.13
N GLN A 210 13.41 5.18 -11.51
CA GLN A 210 14.47 5.34 -12.51
C GLN A 210 15.79 4.67 -12.07
N ASN A 211 16.08 4.66 -10.77
CA ASN A 211 17.28 4.03 -10.20
C ASN A 211 17.04 2.57 -9.73
N ASN A 212 15.89 1.96 -10.04
CA ASN A 212 15.47 0.61 -9.62
C ASN A 212 15.48 0.38 -8.09
N VAL A 213 15.32 1.43 -7.28
CA VAL A 213 15.22 1.34 -5.82
C VAL A 213 13.76 1.14 -5.44
N ILE A 214 13.36 -0.10 -5.14
CA ILE A 214 11.97 -0.47 -4.85
C ILE A 214 11.84 -0.99 -3.42
N GLU A 215 10.96 -0.37 -2.63
CA GLU A 215 10.60 -0.81 -1.28
C GLU A 215 9.11 -1.18 -1.25
N HIS A 216 8.87 -2.48 -1.05
CA HIS A 216 7.53 -3.06 -1.06
C HIS A 216 6.89 -2.95 0.32
N TRP A 217 5.70 -2.36 0.35
CA TRP A 217 4.85 -2.31 1.54
C TRP A 217 3.54 -3.04 1.28
N ILE A 218 3.07 -3.80 2.26
CA ILE A 218 1.89 -4.65 2.17
C ILE A 218 0.71 -3.89 2.78
N TYR A 219 -0.27 -3.51 1.96
CA TYR A 219 -1.47 -2.79 2.39
C TYR A 219 -2.64 -3.77 2.44
N PHE A 220 -3.33 -3.86 3.56
CA PHE A 220 -4.49 -4.74 3.69
C PHE A 220 -5.55 -4.19 4.65
N SER A 221 -6.76 -4.71 4.53
CA SER A 221 -7.91 -4.30 5.32
C SER A 221 -8.59 -5.49 5.98
N CYS A 222 -8.75 -5.42 7.30
CA CYS A 222 -9.55 -6.35 8.12
C CYS A 222 -10.74 -5.64 8.78
N HIS A 223 -11.03 -4.39 8.42
CA HIS A 223 -12.19 -3.64 8.89
C HIS A 223 -12.66 -2.71 7.76
N LEU A 224 -13.97 -2.60 7.52
CA LEU A 224 -14.57 -2.04 6.29
C LEU A 224 -14.04 -0.67 5.81
N LEU A 225 -13.53 0.18 6.72
CA LEU A 225 -13.00 1.51 6.44
C LEU A 225 -11.54 1.72 6.89
N GLU A 226 -10.91 0.70 7.44
CA GLU A 226 -9.58 0.81 8.02
C GLU A 226 -8.59 -0.04 7.24
N TRP A 227 -7.42 0.56 7.04
CA TRP A 227 -6.32 -0.03 6.29
C TRP A 227 -5.07 0.02 7.14
N GLU A 228 -4.33 -1.07 7.09
CA GLU A 228 -3.03 -1.19 7.72
C GLU A 228 -1.99 -1.46 6.63
N ALA A 229 -0.82 -0.86 6.79
CA ALA A 229 0.34 -1.14 5.97
C ALA A 229 1.44 -1.75 6.85
N PHE A 230 2.14 -2.74 6.29
CA PHE A 230 3.25 -3.42 6.91
C PHE A 230 4.49 -3.35 6.03
N ASP A 231 5.59 -2.91 6.61
CA ASP A 231 6.94 -2.96 6.06
C ASP A 231 7.55 -4.32 6.41
N PRO A 232 7.74 -5.24 5.44
CA PRO A 232 8.30 -6.57 5.69
C PRO A 232 9.80 -6.54 6.01
N ILE A 233 10.52 -5.49 5.60
CA ILE A 233 11.97 -5.36 5.79
C ILE A 233 12.29 -4.90 7.21
N ARG A 234 11.62 -3.84 7.69
CA ARG A 234 11.84 -3.30 9.04
C ARG A 234 10.81 -3.78 10.07
N ARG A 235 9.86 -4.63 9.66
CA ARG A 235 8.76 -5.17 10.47
C ARG A 235 7.92 -4.07 11.16
N ARG A 236 7.72 -2.95 10.48
CA ARG A 236 7.00 -1.77 10.99
C ARG A 236 5.54 -1.78 10.53
N TRP A 237 4.66 -1.39 11.45
CA TRP A 237 3.24 -1.21 11.20
C TRP A 237 2.90 0.27 11.03
N MET A 238 2.00 0.58 10.09
CA MET A 238 1.42 1.89 9.89
C MET A 238 -0.10 1.74 9.74
N ARG A 239 -0.88 2.52 10.49
CA ARG A 239 -2.33 2.63 10.28
C ARG A 239 -2.59 3.79 9.33
N LEU A 240 -3.33 3.55 8.27
CA LEU A 240 -3.72 4.61 7.34
C LEU A 240 -4.83 5.49 7.97
N PRO A 241 -5.01 6.72 7.49
CA PRO A 241 -6.20 7.50 7.80
C PRO A 241 -7.46 6.69 7.49
N ARG A 242 -8.53 6.86 8.27
CA ARG A 242 -9.82 6.21 8.00
C ARG A 242 -10.36 6.69 6.66
N MET A 243 -10.80 5.76 5.82
CA MET A 243 -11.43 6.08 4.55
C MET A 243 -12.81 6.71 4.80
N THR A 244 -13.05 7.89 4.24
CA THR A 244 -14.33 8.60 4.32
C THR A 244 -15.23 8.17 3.15
N SER A 245 -16.06 7.15 3.35
CA SER A 245 -17.07 6.71 2.37
C SER A 245 -18.49 6.79 2.92
N ASN A 246 -19.48 6.66 2.04
CA ASN A 246 -20.87 6.48 2.46
C ASN A 246 -21.17 5.02 2.87
N GLU A 247 -22.36 4.80 3.44
CA GLU A 247 -22.82 3.51 3.97
C GLU A 247 -22.96 2.43 2.89
N CYS A 248 -23.35 2.81 1.68
CA CYS A 248 -23.49 1.87 0.57
C CYS A 248 -22.12 1.29 0.17
N PHE A 249 -21.10 2.15 0.08
CA PHE A 249 -19.73 1.70 -0.15
C PHE A 249 -19.22 0.80 0.98
N MET A 250 -19.53 1.12 2.26
CA MET A 250 -19.14 0.27 3.40
C MET A 250 -19.63 -1.16 3.23
N CYS A 251 -20.90 -1.35 2.84
CA CYS A 251 -21.53 -2.67 2.69
C CYS A 251 -21.27 -3.36 1.34
N SER A 252 -20.68 -2.67 0.36
CA SER A 252 -20.32 -3.28 -0.93
C SER A 252 -19.08 -4.16 -0.86
N ASP A 253 -19.01 -5.19 -1.69
CA ASP A 253 -17.75 -5.88 -2.00
C ASP A 253 -16.75 -4.89 -2.61
N LYS A 254 -15.48 -5.03 -2.24
CA LYS A 254 -14.40 -4.13 -2.64
C LYS A 254 -13.27 -4.89 -3.27
N GLU A 255 -12.65 -4.28 -4.27
CA GLU A 255 -11.41 -4.74 -4.90
C GLU A 255 -10.33 -3.68 -4.64
N SER A 256 -9.05 -4.08 -4.64
CA SER A 256 -7.95 -3.16 -4.36
C SER A 256 -6.71 -3.43 -5.19
N LEU A 257 -6.04 -2.34 -5.54
CA LEU A 257 -4.85 -2.32 -6.39
C LEU A 257 -3.94 -1.18 -5.96
N ALA A 258 -2.64 -1.43 -5.86
CA ALA A 258 -1.64 -0.38 -5.70
C ALA A 258 -0.99 -0.07 -7.06
N VAL A 259 -0.79 1.20 -7.37
CA VAL A 259 -0.22 1.67 -8.64
C VAL A 259 0.53 2.98 -8.40
N GLY A 260 1.77 3.08 -8.89
CA GLY A 260 2.66 4.20 -8.58
C GLY A 260 2.75 4.45 -7.07
N THR A 261 2.28 5.63 -6.63
CA THR A 261 2.27 6.09 -5.23
C THR A 261 0.87 6.05 -4.60
N GLU A 262 -0.06 5.32 -5.23
CA GLU A 262 -1.49 5.34 -4.92
C GLU A 262 -2.04 3.93 -4.61
N LEU A 263 -2.92 3.83 -3.61
CA LEU A 263 -3.75 2.66 -3.34
C LEU A 263 -5.18 2.98 -3.78
N LEU A 264 -5.68 2.22 -4.77
CA LEU A 264 -7.04 2.31 -5.27
C LEU A 264 -7.91 1.24 -4.61
N VAL A 265 -9.10 1.64 -4.17
CA VAL A 265 -10.13 0.76 -3.61
C VAL A 265 -11.41 0.97 -4.42
N PHE A 266 -11.75 -0.05 -5.21
CA PHE A 266 -12.92 -0.10 -6.06
C PHE A 266 -14.10 -0.69 -5.28
N GLY A 267 -15.31 -0.24 -5.57
CA GLY A 267 -16.52 -0.78 -4.95
C GLY A 267 -17.76 -0.11 -5.53
N LYS A 268 -18.89 -0.23 -4.84
CA LYS A 268 -20.19 0.18 -5.37
C LYS A 268 -20.99 1.03 -4.39
N GLU A 269 -21.54 2.12 -4.90
CA GLU A 269 -22.59 2.91 -4.26
C GLU A 269 -23.96 2.60 -4.90
N VAL A 270 -25.05 3.16 -4.37
CA VAL A 270 -26.45 2.85 -4.76
C VAL A 270 -26.64 2.67 -6.27
N THR A 271 -26.08 3.56 -7.08
CA THR A 271 -26.31 3.63 -8.53
C THR A 271 -25.04 3.52 -9.40
N SER A 272 -23.84 3.51 -8.82
CA SER A 272 -22.60 3.52 -9.61
C SER A 272 -21.41 2.85 -8.92
N HIS A 273 -20.47 2.33 -9.71
CA HIS A 273 -19.15 1.95 -9.21
C HIS A 273 -18.33 3.21 -8.93
N VAL A 274 -17.62 3.20 -7.81
CA VAL A 274 -16.75 4.31 -7.37
C VAL A 274 -15.39 3.78 -7.00
N ILE A 275 -14.41 4.69 -6.95
CA ILE A 275 -13.03 4.39 -6.58
C ILE A 275 -12.65 5.39 -5.50
N TYR A 276 -12.16 4.89 -4.37
CA TYR A 276 -11.44 5.69 -3.39
C TYR A 276 -9.95 5.51 -3.61
N ARG A 277 -9.20 6.60 -3.51
CA ARG A 277 -7.75 6.64 -3.70
C ARG A 277 -7.09 7.12 -2.42
N TYR A 278 -6.12 6.36 -1.93
CA TYR A 278 -5.18 6.83 -0.91
C TYR A 278 -3.84 7.17 -1.58
N SER A 279 -3.31 8.36 -1.32
CA SER A 279 -1.96 8.74 -1.77
C SER A 279 -0.98 8.73 -0.59
N ILE A 280 0.16 8.06 -0.77
CA ILE A 280 1.26 8.07 0.21
C ILE A 280 1.95 9.45 0.30
N LEU A 281 1.82 10.28 -0.74
CA LEU A 281 2.46 11.60 -0.83
C LEU A 281 1.79 12.59 0.13
N THR A 282 0.46 12.59 0.16
CA THR A 282 -0.33 13.47 1.02
C THR A 282 -0.74 12.81 2.34
N ASN A 283 -0.63 11.47 2.43
CA ASN A 283 -1.18 10.64 3.49
C ASN A 283 -2.68 10.91 3.72
N SER A 284 -3.47 10.82 2.65
CA SER A 284 -4.91 11.13 2.67
C SER A 284 -5.70 10.33 1.64
N TRP A 285 -6.98 10.11 1.93
CA TRP A 285 -7.95 9.59 0.97
C TRP A 285 -8.55 10.72 0.11
N SER A 286 -8.86 10.44 -1.15
CA SER A 286 -9.67 11.25 -2.05
C SER A 286 -10.61 10.37 -2.86
N SER A 287 -11.54 10.98 -3.60
CA SER A 287 -12.16 10.29 -4.73
C SER A 287 -11.09 9.95 -5.78
N GLY A 288 -11.23 8.80 -6.42
CA GLY A 288 -10.41 8.35 -7.54
C GLY A 288 -11.03 8.69 -8.90
N MET A 289 -10.26 8.53 -9.97
CA MET A 289 -10.71 8.83 -11.33
C MET A 289 -11.67 7.75 -11.82
N ARG A 290 -12.81 8.15 -12.42
CA ARG A 290 -13.83 7.21 -12.89
C ARG A 290 -13.33 6.45 -14.13
N MET A 291 -13.52 5.13 -14.15
CA MET A 291 -13.28 4.26 -15.32
C MET A 291 -14.17 4.67 -16.50
N ASN A 292 -13.73 4.43 -17.74
CA ASN A 292 -14.55 4.66 -18.93
C ASN A 292 -15.71 3.64 -19.01
N ALA A 293 -15.47 2.39 -18.60
CA ALA A 293 -16.48 1.35 -18.45
C ALA A 293 -16.49 0.82 -17.00
N PRO A 294 -17.30 1.42 -16.10
CA PRO A 294 -17.31 1.08 -14.69
C PRO A 294 -17.75 -0.36 -14.40
N ARG A 295 -16.91 -1.08 -13.66
CA ARG A 295 -16.93 -2.55 -13.51
C ARG A 295 -16.57 -3.01 -12.10
N CYS A 296 -16.86 -4.27 -11.78
CA CYS A 296 -16.32 -5.01 -10.64
C CYS A 296 -16.00 -6.47 -11.03
N LEU A 297 -15.33 -7.21 -10.14
CA LEU A 297 -14.93 -8.62 -10.31
C LEU A 297 -13.94 -8.85 -11.47
N PHE A 298 -13.02 -7.91 -11.68
CA PHE A 298 -12.08 -7.88 -12.81
C PHE A 298 -10.67 -8.34 -12.41
N GLY A 299 -9.93 -8.88 -13.37
CA GLY A 299 -8.51 -9.15 -13.17
C GLY A 299 -7.73 -7.83 -13.24
N SER A 300 -6.87 -7.55 -12.26
CA SER A 300 -6.01 -6.37 -12.30
C SER A 300 -4.62 -6.60 -11.73
N ALA A 301 -3.66 -5.83 -12.25
CA ALA A 301 -2.27 -5.77 -11.78
C ALA A 301 -1.65 -4.43 -12.18
N SER A 302 -0.49 -4.11 -11.61
CA SER A 302 0.27 -2.88 -11.87
C SER A 302 1.72 -3.15 -12.25
N LEU A 303 2.29 -2.19 -12.98
CA LEU A 303 3.68 -2.15 -13.42
C LEU A 303 4.11 -0.68 -13.39
N GLY A 304 4.90 -0.29 -12.38
CA GLY A 304 5.28 1.12 -12.19
C GLY A 304 4.06 2.02 -11.93
N GLU A 305 3.91 3.08 -12.73
CA GLU A 305 2.78 4.02 -12.70
C GLU A 305 1.53 3.54 -13.44
N ILE A 306 1.59 2.42 -14.17
CA ILE A 306 0.44 1.90 -14.90
C ILE A 306 -0.21 0.72 -14.18
N ALA A 307 -1.52 0.63 -14.33
CA ALA A 307 -2.35 -0.49 -13.91
C ALA A 307 -3.23 -0.92 -15.08
N ILE A 308 -3.43 -2.23 -15.27
CA ILE A 308 -4.37 -2.75 -16.26
C ILE A 308 -5.48 -3.50 -15.53
N LEU A 309 -6.72 -3.21 -15.91
CA LEU A 309 -7.94 -3.86 -15.46
C LEU A 309 -8.58 -4.54 -16.67
N ALA A 310 -8.92 -5.83 -16.56
CA ALA A 310 -9.49 -6.61 -17.65
C ALA A 310 -10.69 -7.44 -17.21
N GLY A 311 -11.78 -7.36 -17.99
CA GLY A 311 -13.00 -8.12 -17.74
C GLY A 311 -13.85 -7.52 -16.61
N GLY A 312 -14.37 -8.38 -15.74
CA GLY A 312 -15.36 -8.05 -14.73
C GLY A 312 -16.78 -8.03 -15.28
N CYS A 313 -17.69 -7.41 -14.53
CA CYS A 313 -19.05 -7.14 -14.98
C CYS A 313 -19.49 -5.69 -14.74
N ASP A 314 -20.39 -5.20 -15.59
CA ASP A 314 -20.99 -3.88 -15.46
C ASP A 314 -22.10 -3.82 -14.38
N SER A 315 -22.72 -2.65 -14.20
CA SER A 315 -23.81 -2.45 -13.23
C SER A 315 -25.08 -3.26 -13.51
N ARG A 316 -25.22 -3.83 -14.71
CA ARG A 316 -26.32 -4.72 -15.14
C ARG A 316 -25.95 -6.20 -14.99
N GLY A 317 -24.70 -6.51 -14.63
CA GLY A 317 -24.18 -7.87 -14.48
C GLY A 317 -23.64 -8.50 -15.77
N ASN A 318 -23.57 -7.74 -16.87
CA ASN A 318 -23.01 -8.23 -18.14
C ASN A 318 -21.52 -8.52 -17.97
N ILE A 319 -21.06 -9.72 -18.34
CA ILE A 319 -19.64 -10.09 -18.29
C ILE A 319 -18.90 -9.38 -19.43
N LEU A 320 -17.82 -8.66 -19.10
CA LEU A 320 -17.10 -7.81 -20.03
C LEU A 320 -15.89 -8.53 -20.64
N SER A 321 -15.59 -8.22 -21.90
CA SER A 321 -14.30 -8.51 -22.56
C SER A 321 -13.40 -7.29 -22.67
N SER A 322 -13.91 -6.08 -22.37
CA SER A 322 -13.12 -4.85 -22.44
C SER A 322 -12.05 -4.79 -21.35
N ALA A 323 -10.96 -4.10 -21.63
CA ALA A 323 -9.90 -3.80 -20.69
C ALA A 323 -9.54 -2.31 -20.73
N GLU A 324 -8.99 -1.80 -19.64
CA GLU A 324 -8.59 -0.40 -19.48
C GLU A 324 -7.25 -0.31 -18.76
N LEU A 325 -6.42 0.64 -19.18
CA LEU A 325 -5.16 1.00 -18.53
C LEU A 325 -5.38 2.30 -17.74
N TYR A 326 -5.07 2.30 -16.46
CA TYR A 326 -4.93 3.51 -15.65
C TYR A 326 -3.46 3.91 -15.57
N ASN A 327 -3.17 5.20 -15.70
CA ASN A 327 -1.86 5.76 -15.38
C ASN A 327 -2.02 6.71 -14.18
N SER A 328 -1.29 6.46 -13.08
CA SER A 328 -1.40 7.22 -11.83
C SER A 328 -0.74 8.60 -11.89
N GLU A 329 0.22 8.82 -12.81
CA GLU A 329 0.86 10.14 -12.98
C GLU A 329 -0.02 11.11 -13.77
N THR A 330 -0.58 10.65 -14.90
CA THR A 330 -1.51 11.47 -15.70
C THR A 330 -2.93 11.46 -15.13
N GLN A 331 -3.22 10.52 -14.23
CA GLN A 331 -4.54 10.29 -13.64
C GLN A 331 -5.63 10.05 -14.72
N THR A 332 -5.28 9.34 -15.79
CA THR A 332 -6.18 9.04 -16.92
C THR A 332 -6.42 7.54 -17.11
N TRP A 333 -7.61 7.23 -17.62
CA TRP A 333 -8.00 5.89 -18.04
C TRP A 333 -8.00 5.80 -19.57
N LEU A 334 -7.25 4.84 -20.12
CA LEU A 334 -7.18 4.54 -21.55
C LEU A 334 -7.88 3.21 -21.83
N THR A 335 -8.89 3.21 -22.70
CA THR A 335 -9.50 1.97 -23.20
C THR A 335 -8.50 1.17 -24.04
N LEU A 336 -8.31 -0.09 -23.70
CA LEU A 336 -7.48 -1.03 -24.45
C LEU A 336 -8.34 -1.85 -25.44
N PRO A 337 -7.72 -2.52 -26.43
CA PRO A 337 -8.39 -3.56 -27.21
C PRO A 337 -9.05 -4.60 -26.30
N SER A 338 -10.19 -5.14 -26.71
CA SER A 338 -10.90 -6.16 -25.92
C SER A 338 -10.22 -7.53 -26.00
N MET A 339 -10.34 -8.30 -24.93
CA MET A 339 -9.97 -9.72 -24.87
C MET A 339 -10.79 -10.55 -25.85
N ASN A 340 -10.28 -11.74 -26.18
CA ASN A 340 -10.97 -12.72 -27.01
C ASN A 340 -12.20 -13.30 -26.30
N LYS A 341 -12.15 -13.47 -24.97
CA LYS A 341 -13.27 -14.01 -24.17
C LYS A 341 -13.68 -13.04 -23.04
N PRO A 342 -14.98 -12.73 -22.89
CA PRO A 342 -15.45 -12.01 -21.72
C PRO A 342 -15.28 -12.88 -20.47
N ARG A 343 -14.87 -12.28 -19.35
CA ARG A 343 -14.59 -12.98 -18.08
C ARG A 343 -14.77 -12.09 -16.86
N LYS A 344 -15.26 -12.64 -15.75
CA LYS A 344 -15.30 -12.03 -14.40
C LYS A 344 -14.82 -13.03 -13.35
N MET A 345 -14.60 -12.61 -12.10
CA MET A 345 -13.96 -13.43 -11.05
C MET A 345 -12.60 -13.98 -11.50
N CYS A 346 -11.87 -13.20 -12.29
CA CYS A 346 -10.56 -13.54 -12.84
C CYS A 346 -9.47 -12.71 -12.15
N SER A 347 -8.21 -13.13 -12.32
CA SER A 347 -7.06 -12.49 -11.66
C SER A 347 -6.09 -11.92 -12.68
N GLY A 348 -5.54 -10.75 -12.41
CA GLY A 348 -4.52 -10.10 -13.25
C GLY A 348 -3.12 -10.28 -12.64
N VAL A 349 -2.11 -10.42 -13.49
CA VAL A 349 -0.69 -10.37 -13.09
C VAL A 349 0.14 -9.71 -14.20
N PHE A 350 1.30 -9.13 -13.85
CA PHE A 350 2.36 -8.84 -14.83
C PHE A 350 3.43 -9.93 -14.75
N MET A 351 3.94 -10.35 -15.91
CA MET A 351 4.94 -11.40 -16.09
C MET A 351 5.56 -11.23 -17.49
N ASP A 352 6.83 -11.56 -17.71
CA ASP A 352 7.48 -11.52 -19.04
C ASP A 352 7.28 -10.18 -19.79
N GLY A 353 7.20 -9.05 -19.07
CA GLY A 353 6.92 -7.72 -19.64
C GLY A 353 5.49 -7.51 -20.17
N LYS A 354 4.56 -8.43 -19.88
CA LYS A 354 3.17 -8.43 -20.38
C LYS A 354 2.16 -8.51 -19.24
N PHE A 355 0.93 -8.10 -19.52
CA PHE A 355 -0.19 -8.30 -18.61
C PHE A 355 -0.89 -9.63 -18.93
N TYR A 356 -1.21 -10.42 -17.92
CA TYR A 356 -1.97 -11.66 -18.05
C TYR A 356 -3.24 -11.59 -17.22
N VAL A 357 -4.35 -12.09 -17.79
CA VAL A 357 -5.61 -12.27 -17.07
C VAL A 357 -6.01 -13.74 -17.09
N ILE A 358 -6.23 -14.29 -15.91
CA ILE A 358 -6.21 -15.74 -15.67
C ILE A 358 -7.56 -16.21 -15.15
N GLY A 359 -8.11 -17.23 -15.81
CA GLY A 359 -9.31 -17.94 -15.36
C GLY A 359 -10.57 -17.08 -15.29
N GLY A 360 -11.34 -17.31 -14.23
CA GLY A 360 -12.66 -16.71 -13.98
C GLY A 360 -13.81 -17.44 -14.67
N ILE A 361 -14.93 -16.74 -14.81
CA ILE A 361 -16.20 -17.23 -15.33
C ILE A 361 -16.59 -16.38 -16.54
N GLY A 362 -16.94 -17.01 -17.66
CA GLY A 362 -17.26 -16.29 -18.90
C GLY A 362 -17.41 -17.16 -20.15
N GLY A 363 -17.08 -16.59 -21.31
CA GLY A 363 -17.40 -17.17 -22.62
C GLY A 363 -18.90 -17.14 -22.95
N SER A 364 -19.30 -17.80 -24.04
CA SER A 364 -20.71 -17.86 -24.51
C SER A 364 -21.69 -18.41 -23.47
N ASP A 365 -21.22 -19.34 -22.64
CA ASP A 365 -22.04 -20.15 -21.75
C ASP A 365 -21.93 -19.69 -20.28
N SER A 366 -21.17 -18.63 -19.99
CA SER A 366 -20.82 -18.20 -18.62
C SER A 366 -20.25 -19.34 -17.74
N LYS A 367 -19.37 -20.16 -18.31
CA LYS A 367 -18.72 -21.31 -17.64
C LYS A 367 -17.37 -20.91 -17.05
N VAL A 368 -16.83 -21.75 -16.17
CA VAL A 368 -15.47 -21.60 -15.64
C VAL A 368 -14.46 -21.70 -16.79
N LEU A 369 -13.52 -20.76 -16.85
CA LEU A 369 -12.49 -20.69 -17.86
C LEU A 369 -11.20 -21.34 -17.34
N THR A 370 -10.70 -22.35 -18.07
CA THR A 370 -9.38 -22.95 -17.82
C THR A 370 -8.23 -22.15 -18.44
N CYS A 371 -8.53 -21.23 -19.35
CA CYS A 371 -7.56 -20.41 -20.08
C CYS A 371 -7.26 -19.07 -19.39
N GLY A 372 -6.06 -18.56 -19.65
CA GLY A 372 -5.70 -17.15 -19.49
C GLY A 372 -5.56 -16.46 -20.83
N GLU A 373 -5.40 -15.15 -20.83
CA GLU A 373 -5.02 -14.36 -22.00
C GLU A 373 -3.88 -13.42 -21.63
N GLU A 374 -2.86 -13.31 -22.49
CA GLU A 374 -1.81 -12.30 -22.37
C GLU A 374 -2.12 -11.09 -23.25
N TYR A 375 -1.84 -9.89 -22.76
CA TYR A 375 -1.83 -8.64 -23.51
C TYR A 375 -0.38 -8.16 -23.64
N ASN A 376 0.08 -8.04 -24.88
CA ASN A 376 1.36 -7.43 -25.19
C ASN A 376 1.16 -5.91 -25.38
N LEU A 377 1.86 -5.09 -24.58
CA LEU A 377 1.72 -3.64 -24.59
C LEU A 377 2.33 -2.98 -25.83
N GLU A 378 3.34 -3.59 -26.44
CA GLU A 378 4.00 -3.10 -27.66
C GLU A 378 3.11 -3.32 -28.88
N THR A 379 2.67 -4.57 -29.10
CA THR A 379 1.84 -4.94 -30.25
C THR A 379 0.36 -4.59 -30.06
N LYS A 380 -0.05 -4.31 -28.82
CA LYS A 380 -1.43 -4.02 -28.41
C LYS A 380 -2.41 -5.14 -28.77
N THR A 381 -1.98 -6.39 -28.65
CA THR A 381 -2.78 -7.58 -29.00
C THR A 381 -2.94 -8.53 -27.82
N TRP A 382 -4.09 -9.22 -27.80
CA TRP A 382 -4.39 -10.30 -26.87
C TRP A 382 -4.10 -11.67 -27.50
N ARG A 383 -3.57 -12.60 -26.71
CA ARG A 383 -3.34 -14.01 -27.10
C ARG A 383 -3.84 -14.96 -26.02
N GLU A 384 -4.69 -15.91 -26.39
CA GLU A 384 -5.17 -16.94 -25.47
C GLU A 384 -4.11 -18.00 -25.15
N ILE A 385 -4.07 -18.42 -23.89
CA ILE A 385 -3.18 -19.46 -23.36
C ILE A 385 -4.06 -20.51 -22.67
N PRO A 386 -4.13 -21.75 -23.21
CA PRO A 386 -4.89 -22.82 -22.58
C PRO A 386 -4.26 -23.24 -21.25
N ASN A 387 -5.10 -23.79 -20.35
CA ASN A 387 -4.71 -24.38 -19.06
C ASN A 387 -3.96 -23.45 -18.09
N MET A 388 -3.95 -22.14 -18.33
CA MET A 388 -3.27 -21.17 -17.47
C MET A 388 -4.01 -20.87 -16.16
N SER A 389 -5.32 -21.14 -16.07
CA SER A 389 -6.03 -21.08 -14.79
C SER A 389 -5.53 -22.20 -13.87
N PRO A 390 -5.19 -21.93 -12.58
CA PRO A 390 -4.91 -22.98 -11.61
C PRO A 390 -6.20 -23.75 -11.33
N GLY A 391 -6.48 -24.74 -12.18
CA GLY A 391 -7.72 -25.50 -12.15
C GLY A 391 -7.76 -26.47 -10.98
N ARG A 392 -8.99 -26.82 -10.58
CA ARG A 392 -9.32 -27.90 -9.65
C ARG A 392 -8.77 -29.23 -10.21
N ILE A 393 -7.55 -29.62 -9.87
CA ILE A 393 -7.00 -30.94 -10.23
C ILE A 393 -7.50 -31.94 -9.18
N GLY A 394 -8.81 -32.19 -9.18
CA GLY A 394 -9.47 -32.86 -8.06
C GLY A 394 -10.95 -33.23 -8.22
N ALA A 395 -11.42 -33.52 -9.45
CA ALA A 395 -12.80 -33.91 -9.81
C ALA A 395 -13.85 -32.77 -9.59
N VAL A 396 -14.79 -32.49 -10.51
CA VAL A 396 -15.89 -33.40 -10.93
C VAL A 396 -16.41 -34.24 -9.76
N ARG A 397 -16.58 -33.61 -8.60
CA ARG A 397 -17.41 -34.15 -7.52
C ARG A 397 -18.85 -33.70 -7.78
N GLU A 398 -19.80 -34.62 -7.73
CA GLU A 398 -21.21 -34.36 -8.12
C GLU A 398 -21.96 -33.38 -7.19
N ASN A 399 -21.26 -32.76 -6.22
CA ASN A 399 -21.73 -31.77 -5.24
C ASN A 399 -20.80 -30.54 -5.17
N GLU A 400 -20.08 -30.19 -6.24
CA GLU A 400 -19.24 -28.98 -6.25
C GLU A 400 -20.05 -27.70 -6.03
N MET A 401 -19.57 -26.81 -5.15
CA MET A 401 -20.14 -25.47 -5.00
C MET A 401 -20.03 -24.69 -6.33
N PRO A 402 -21.00 -23.82 -6.65
CA PRO A 402 -20.91 -22.96 -7.82
C PRO A 402 -19.64 -22.11 -7.75
N ALA A 403 -18.90 -22.00 -8.86
CA ALA A 403 -17.66 -21.21 -8.93
C ALA A 403 -17.83 -19.72 -8.55
N THR A 404 -19.06 -19.21 -8.49
CA THR A 404 -19.39 -17.88 -7.99
C THR A 404 -19.31 -17.74 -6.45
N ALA A 405 -19.22 -18.85 -5.72
CA ALA A 405 -19.09 -18.90 -4.25
C ALA A 405 -17.63 -19.07 -3.77
N GLU A 406 -16.69 -19.17 -4.70
CA GLU A 406 -15.26 -19.29 -4.46
C GLU A 406 -14.54 -17.98 -4.74
N ALA A 407 -13.38 -17.80 -4.12
CA ALA A 407 -12.51 -16.67 -4.42
C ALA A 407 -11.96 -16.77 -5.87
N PRO A 408 -11.73 -15.63 -6.56
CA PRO A 408 -10.95 -15.60 -7.79
C PRO A 408 -9.58 -16.28 -7.64
N PRO A 409 -8.95 -16.76 -8.73
CA PRO A 409 -7.68 -17.47 -8.68
C PRO A 409 -6.62 -16.72 -7.85
N LEU A 410 -6.20 -17.29 -6.72
CA LEU A 410 -5.22 -16.66 -5.83
C LEU A 410 -3.81 -16.83 -6.41
N VAL A 411 -3.44 -15.93 -7.32
CA VAL A 411 -2.18 -15.98 -8.08
C VAL A 411 -1.22 -14.84 -7.72
N ALA A 412 0.07 -15.11 -7.86
CA ALA A 412 1.15 -14.14 -7.68
C ALA A 412 2.32 -14.48 -8.62
N VAL A 413 3.10 -13.47 -9.02
CA VAL A 413 4.29 -13.64 -9.86
C VAL A 413 5.52 -13.15 -9.11
N VAL A 414 6.54 -13.99 -9.03
CA VAL A 414 7.85 -13.67 -8.42
C VAL A 414 8.93 -14.12 -9.40
N ASN A 415 9.87 -13.24 -9.74
CA ASN A 415 10.95 -13.49 -10.70
C ASN A 415 10.45 -14.06 -12.05
N ASP A 416 9.39 -13.45 -12.58
CA ASP A 416 8.64 -13.89 -13.77
C ASP A 416 8.05 -15.31 -13.70
N GLU A 417 8.05 -15.97 -12.54
CA GLU A 417 7.41 -17.27 -12.36
C GLU A 417 6.02 -17.11 -11.72
N LEU A 418 5.03 -17.77 -12.30
CA LEU A 418 3.64 -17.73 -11.87
C LEU A 418 3.34 -18.82 -10.84
N TYR A 419 2.83 -18.39 -9.69
CA TYR A 419 2.41 -19.23 -8.57
C TYR A 419 0.92 -19.06 -8.27
N ALA A 420 0.33 -20.08 -7.67
CA ALA A 420 -1.03 -20.08 -7.15
C ALA A 420 -1.10 -20.70 -5.75
N ALA A 421 -1.98 -20.15 -4.91
CA ALA A 421 -2.40 -20.75 -3.65
C ALA A 421 -3.66 -21.60 -3.88
N ASP A 422 -3.49 -22.93 -3.85
CA ASP A 422 -4.59 -23.88 -3.89
C ASP A 422 -5.14 -24.06 -2.46
N TYR A 423 -6.18 -23.30 -2.15
CA TYR A 423 -6.80 -23.30 -0.82
C TYR A 423 -7.63 -24.57 -0.53
N SER A 424 -7.87 -25.43 -1.54
CA SER A 424 -8.66 -26.65 -1.37
C SER A 424 -7.79 -27.78 -0.82
N ASP A 425 -6.62 -27.99 -1.43
CA ASP A 425 -5.65 -29.00 -1.00
C ASP A 425 -4.57 -28.43 -0.05
N MET A 426 -4.65 -27.12 0.25
CA MET A 426 -3.67 -26.35 1.05
C MET A 426 -2.25 -26.40 0.47
N GLU A 427 -2.15 -26.24 -0.85
CA GLU A 427 -0.92 -26.37 -1.63
C GLU A 427 -0.49 -25.05 -2.31
N VAL A 428 0.80 -24.90 -2.52
CA VAL A 428 1.37 -23.90 -3.42
C VAL A 428 1.71 -24.60 -4.72
N ARG A 429 1.23 -24.03 -5.83
CA ARG A 429 1.38 -24.58 -7.17
C ARG A 429 2.10 -23.58 -8.06
N LYS A 430 2.89 -24.07 -9.01
CA LYS A 430 3.68 -23.29 -9.96
C LYS A 430 3.31 -23.69 -11.38
N TYR A 431 3.25 -22.71 -12.27
CA TYR A 431 2.90 -22.92 -13.67
C TYR A 431 4.17 -23.15 -14.52
N ASP A 432 4.21 -24.30 -15.19
CA ASP A 432 5.17 -24.58 -16.26
C ASP A 432 4.70 -23.90 -17.55
N LYS A 433 5.43 -22.87 -18.00
CA LYS A 433 5.09 -22.08 -19.20
C LYS A 433 5.24 -22.87 -20.50
N GLU A 434 6.15 -23.85 -20.55
CA GLU A 434 6.43 -24.65 -21.74
C GLU A 434 5.37 -25.73 -21.91
N ARG A 435 5.09 -26.49 -20.84
CA ARG A 435 4.10 -27.56 -20.81
C ARG A 435 2.67 -27.06 -20.71
N LYS A 436 2.48 -25.85 -20.18
CA LYS A 436 1.18 -25.24 -19.85
C LYS A 436 0.41 -26.03 -18.79
N GLU A 437 1.14 -26.43 -17.75
CA GLU A 437 0.64 -27.30 -16.68
C GLU A 437 0.99 -26.74 -15.29
N TRP A 438 0.19 -27.09 -14.29
CA TRP A 438 0.36 -26.63 -12.90
C TRP A 438 0.83 -27.78 -12.02
N TYR A 439 2.04 -27.67 -11.46
CA TYR A 439 2.61 -28.65 -10.54
C TYR A 439 2.72 -28.08 -9.12
N THR A 440 2.60 -28.96 -8.11
CA THR A 440 2.74 -28.58 -6.70
C THR A 440 4.21 -28.41 -6.32
N VAL A 441 4.54 -27.33 -5.62
CA VAL A 441 5.88 -27.04 -5.08
C VAL A 441 5.98 -27.21 -3.57
N GLY A 442 4.85 -27.20 -2.85
CA GLY A 442 4.79 -27.48 -1.41
C GLY A 442 3.44 -27.10 -0.80
N ARG A 443 3.39 -26.94 0.53
CA ARG A 443 2.14 -26.58 1.25
C ARG A 443 2.04 -25.08 1.54
N LEU A 444 0.81 -24.59 1.69
CA LEU A 444 0.50 -23.31 2.32
C LEU A 444 0.77 -23.37 3.84
N PRO A 445 0.87 -22.23 4.55
CA PRO A 445 1.01 -22.22 6.01
C PRO A 445 -0.19 -22.92 6.67
N GLU A 446 0.05 -23.83 7.61
CA GLU A 446 -1.00 -24.65 8.27
C GLU A 446 -2.12 -23.81 8.91
N ARG A 447 -1.80 -22.59 9.32
CA ARG A 447 -2.69 -21.65 10.03
C ARG A 447 -3.43 -20.70 9.07
N ALA A 448 -3.20 -20.80 7.76
CA ALA A 448 -3.81 -19.95 6.74
C ALA A 448 -5.25 -20.39 6.41
N VAL A 449 -6.15 -20.27 7.40
CA VAL A 449 -7.56 -20.69 7.26
C VAL A 449 -8.31 -19.78 6.28
N SER A 450 -9.01 -20.39 5.32
CA SER A 450 -9.89 -19.70 4.38
C SER A 450 -11.31 -20.30 4.38
N MET A 451 -12.27 -19.61 3.79
CA MET A 451 -13.57 -20.18 3.43
C MET A 451 -13.68 -20.13 1.90
N ASN A 452 -13.46 -21.24 1.21
CA ASN A 452 -13.43 -21.29 -0.26
C ASN A 452 -12.45 -20.25 -0.87
N GLY A 453 -11.28 -20.09 -0.26
CA GLY A 453 -10.28 -19.08 -0.62
C GLY A 453 -10.53 -17.69 -0.01
N TRP A 454 -11.74 -17.37 0.43
CA TRP A 454 -12.03 -16.07 1.05
C TRP A 454 -11.36 -15.91 2.41
N GLY A 455 -10.80 -14.72 2.64
CA GLY A 455 -10.02 -14.39 3.84
C GLY A 455 -8.54 -14.77 3.77
N LEU A 456 -8.09 -15.34 2.65
CA LEU A 456 -6.70 -15.59 2.33
C LEU A 456 -6.24 -14.59 1.25
N ALA A 457 -5.15 -13.87 1.51
CA ALA A 457 -4.46 -13.10 0.48
C ALA A 457 -3.14 -13.79 0.11
N PHE A 458 -2.93 -13.99 -1.19
CA PHE A 458 -1.69 -14.50 -1.77
C PHE A 458 -1.14 -13.44 -2.71
N ARG A 459 0.06 -12.91 -2.42
CA ARG A 459 0.65 -11.77 -3.12
C ARG A 459 2.16 -11.94 -3.28
N ALA A 460 2.72 -11.34 -4.33
CA ALA A 460 4.15 -11.13 -4.44
C ALA A 460 4.57 -9.88 -3.67
N CYS A 461 5.76 -9.90 -3.07
CA CYS A 461 6.35 -8.79 -2.34
C CYS A 461 7.87 -8.82 -2.54
N GLY A 462 8.36 -8.14 -3.58
CA GLY A 462 9.75 -8.27 -4.04
C GLY A 462 10.07 -9.70 -4.49
N ASP A 463 11.11 -10.27 -3.91
CA ASP A 463 11.58 -11.65 -4.13
C ASP A 463 10.71 -12.73 -3.45
N ARG A 464 9.64 -12.34 -2.75
CA ARG A 464 8.89 -13.21 -1.82
C ARG A 464 7.46 -13.41 -2.25
N LEU A 465 6.95 -14.62 -2.02
CA LEU A 465 5.53 -14.88 -1.92
C LEU A 465 5.09 -14.62 -0.48
N VAL A 466 3.96 -13.95 -0.31
CA VAL A 466 3.36 -13.63 0.99
C VAL A 466 1.96 -14.22 1.04
N VAL A 467 1.70 -14.94 2.13
CA VAL A 467 0.38 -15.41 2.55
C VAL A 467 -0.07 -14.61 3.76
N ILE A 468 -1.24 -13.96 3.65
CA ILE A 468 -1.90 -13.27 4.75
C ILE A 468 -3.22 -13.96 5.03
N GLY A 469 -3.39 -14.41 6.27
CA GLY A 469 -4.58 -15.11 6.75
C GLY A 469 -4.39 -15.49 8.21
N GLY A 470 -5.26 -16.31 8.77
CA GLY A 470 -5.03 -16.81 10.13
C GLY A 470 -6.21 -17.55 10.75
N PRO A 471 -5.98 -18.20 11.90
CA PRO A 471 -6.97 -19.04 12.54
C PRO A 471 -8.07 -18.21 13.20
N ARG A 472 -9.31 -18.72 13.10
CA ARG A 472 -10.51 -18.13 13.71
C ARG A 472 -11.01 -19.00 14.86
N THR A 473 -10.38 -18.88 16.02
CA THR A 473 -10.86 -19.49 17.27
C THR A 473 -11.85 -18.55 17.98
N LEU A 474 -12.89 -19.10 18.61
CA LEU A 474 -13.84 -18.29 19.39
C LEU A 474 -13.09 -17.52 20.49
N GLY A 475 -13.18 -16.19 20.46
CA GLY A 475 -12.56 -15.28 21.43
C GLY A 475 -11.27 -14.62 20.94
N GLU A 476 -10.45 -15.30 20.12
CA GLU A 476 -9.17 -14.76 19.65
C GLU A 476 -8.95 -15.10 18.16
N GLY A 477 -9.21 -14.12 17.29
CA GLY A 477 -8.80 -14.13 15.89
C GLY A 477 -7.43 -13.49 15.72
N TYR A 478 -6.58 -14.08 14.88
CA TYR A 478 -5.28 -13.53 14.50
C TYR A 478 -5.14 -13.44 13.00
N ILE A 479 -4.44 -12.40 12.55
CA ILE A 479 -3.88 -12.31 11.21
C ILE A 479 -2.37 -12.50 11.30
N GLU A 480 -1.86 -13.38 10.44
CA GLU A 480 -0.47 -13.80 10.35
C GLU A 480 0.01 -13.52 8.93
N LEU A 481 1.15 -12.83 8.82
CA LEU A 481 1.83 -12.53 7.58
C LEU A 481 3.00 -13.51 7.47
N ASN A 482 2.86 -14.49 6.59
CA ASN A 482 3.89 -15.50 6.34
C ASN A 482 4.53 -15.22 4.97
N SER A 483 5.85 -15.35 4.86
CA SER A 483 6.58 -15.20 3.59
C SER A 483 7.48 -16.38 3.27
N TRP A 484 7.68 -16.64 1.99
CA TRP A 484 8.64 -17.63 1.48
C TRP A 484 9.33 -17.05 0.25
N VAL A 485 10.64 -17.32 0.09
CA VAL A 485 11.46 -16.89 -1.05
C VAL A 485 11.64 -18.08 -2.00
N PRO A 486 11.01 -18.09 -3.20
CA PRO A 486 11.02 -19.28 -4.06
C PRO A 486 12.41 -19.71 -4.56
N SER A 487 13.38 -18.79 -4.61
CA SER A 487 14.77 -19.09 -4.96
C SER A 487 15.58 -19.79 -3.88
N GLU A 488 15.10 -19.83 -2.63
CA GLU A 488 15.79 -20.47 -1.50
C GLU A 488 15.47 -21.96 -1.35
N GLY A 489 14.53 -22.50 -2.14
CA GLY A 489 14.13 -23.90 -2.13
C GLY A 489 12.61 -24.07 -1.92
N PRO A 490 12.12 -25.27 -1.55
CA PRO A 490 10.69 -25.53 -1.37
C PRO A 490 10.07 -24.68 -0.24
N PRO A 491 8.73 -24.52 -0.19
CA PRO A 491 8.05 -23.67 0.78
C PRO A 491 8.44 -23.91 2.24
N GLN A 492 9.22 -22.97 2.77
CA GLN A 492 9.47 -22.76 4.20
C GLN A 492 8.95 -21.37 4.54
N TRP A 493 7.93 -21.32 5.41
CA TRP A 493 7.16 -20.11 5.67
C TRP A 493 7.66 -19.38 6.91
N ASP A 494 8.30 -18.23 6.71
CA ASP A 494 8.71 -17.30 7.76
C ASP A 494 7.53 -16.47 8.25
N LEU A 495 7.23 -16.52 9.54
CA LEU A 495 6.27 -15.62 10.18
C LEU A 495 6.90 -14.22 10.33
N LEU A 496 6.54 -13.30 9.44
CA LEU A 496 7.01 -11.91 9.48
C LEU A 496 6.37 -11.10 10.61
N ALA A 497 5.05 -11.26 10.78
CA ALA A 497 4.29 -10.58 11.82
C ALA A 497 2.97 -11.30 12.14
N ARG A 498 2.46 -11.04 13.35
CA ARG A 498 1.19 -11.55 13.86
C ARG A 498 0.46 -10.44 14.60
N LYS A 499 -0.85 -10.32 14.39
CA LYS A 499 -1.68 -9.28 15.03
C LYS A 499 -3.06 -9.83 15.39
N GLN A 500 -3.55 -9.50 16.57
CA GLN A 500 -4.88 -9.89 17.01
C GLN A 500 -5.93 -9.02 16.32
N LEU A 501 -6.73 -9.64 15.45
CA LEU A 501 -7.77 -9.01 14.64
C LEU A 501 -8.91 -10.02 14.51
N GLY A 502 -10.12 -9.64 14.92
CA GLY A 502 -11.27 -10.57 14.95
C GLY A 502 -11.88 -10.89 13.59
N ASN A 503 -11.44 -10.20 12.54
CA ASN A 503 -11.96 -10.29 11.18
C ASN A 503 -10.91 -10.83 10.20
N PHE A 504 -11.36 -11.26 9.04
CA PHE A 504 -10.50 -11.75 7.97
C PHE A 504 -9.99 -10.64 7.04
N VAL A 505 -9.01 -10.96 6.20
CA VAL A 505 -8.50 -10.07 5.16
C VAL A 505 -9.58 -9.89 4.09
N TYR A 506 -10.24 -8.72 4.08
CA TYR A 506 -11.20 -8.37 3.04
C TYR A 506 -10.51 -8.01 1.73
N ASN A 507 -9.36 -7.34 1.83
CA ASN A 507 -8.66 -6.74 0.70
C ASN A 507 -7.15 -6.66 0.99
N CYS A 508 -6.33 -6.83 -0.05
CA CYS A 508 -4.88 -6.75 0.05
C CYS A 508 -4.24 -6.36 -1.29
N ALA A 509 -3.36 -5.36 -1.24
CA ALA A 509 -2.51 -4.92 -2.34
C ALA A 509 -1.07 -4.73 -1.83
N VAL A 510 -0.08 -4.98 -2.69
CA VAL A 510 1.33 -4.73 -2.39
C VAL A 510 1.81 -3.59 -3.27
N MET A 511 2.49 -2.62 -2.66
CA MET A 511 2.92 -1.38 -3.30
C MET A 511 4.45 -1.26 -3.24
N GLY A 512 5.12 -1.45 -4.38
CA GLY A 512 6.54 -1.13 -4.54
C GLY A 512 6.73 0.30 -5.03
N CYS A 513 7.43 1.13 -4.26
CA CYS A 513 7.81 2.50 -4.62
C CYS A 513 9.26 2.81 -4.25
#